data_AF-A0AAJ0CFQ2-F1
#
_entry.id   AF-A0AAJ0CFQ2-F1
#
_cell.length_a   1.000
_cell.length_b   1.000
_cell.length_c   1.000
_cell.angle_alpha   90.00
_cell.angle_beta   90.00
_cell.angle_gamma   90.00
#
_symmetry.space_group_name_H-M   'P 1'
#
loop_
_entity.id
_entity.type
_entity.pdbx_description
1 polymer ?
#
loop_
_entity_poly.entity_id
_entity_poly.type
_entity_poly.pdbx_seq_one_letter_code
_entity_poly.pdbx_strand_id
1 'polypeptide(L)'
;MASTANIAKRSISERSIRVLVSPTPITFGERRSVLQVLEQYGPVEVFKMTSGYHGNFVSVTREATTASRLVACSPLTYQVPVPRIKTDIHTADLGDDEGSNGFNTYRPSIINSSDELRRRDSSASENGAGPSGEQRQFKLEIFPAPDYKHKFAMSGSPLYHSWPEAYRKNKSFVAATLKQSLPQTIQATGLAHWLPDTGANNASKTDRKSERLQLKSWLPSKMKV
;
A
#
# COMPACT_ATOMS: atom_id res chain seq x y z
N MET A 1 -7.77 -22.70 -21.15
CA MET A 1 -8.00 -21.54 -20.24
C MET A 1 -7.88 -21.91 -18.75
N ALA A 2 -8.34 -23.08 -18.28
CA ALA A 2 -8.24 -23.45 -16.85
C ALA A 2 -6.79 -23.73 -16.36
N SER A 3 -5.91 -24.23 -17.24
CA SER A 3 -4.53 -24.59 -16.88
C SER A 3 -3.66 -23.38 -16.52
N THR A 4 -3.76 -22.26 -17.26
CA THR A 4 -3.00 -21.04 -16.98
C THR A 4 -3.43 -20.36 -15.68
N ALA A 5 -4.74 -20.35 -15.39
CA ALA A 5 -5.26 -19.83 -14.13
C ALA A 5 -4.82 -20.65 -12.91
N ASN A 6 -4.65 -21.97 -13.06
CA ASN A 6 -4.13 -22.81 -11.98
C ASN A 6 -2.61 -22.69 -11.80
N ILE A 7 -1.85 -22.47 -12.89
CA ILE A 7 -0.42 -22.15 -12.82
C ILE A 7 -0.21 -20.81 -12.12
N ALA A 8 -0.99 -19.78 -12.47
CA ALA A 8 -0.94 -18.47 -11.81
C ALA A 8 -1.37 -18.52 -10.32
N LYS A 9 -2.29 -19.43 -9.96
CA LYS A 9 -2.65 -19.66 -8.55
C LYS A 9 -1.56 -20.38 -7.77
N ARG A 10 -0.89 -21.37 -8.37
CA ARG A 10 0.23 -22.07 -7.73
C ARG A 10 1.43 -21.13 -7.56
N SER A 11 1.68 -20.29 -8.55
CA SER A 11 2.75 -19.29 -8.46
C SER A 11 2.47 -18.22 -7.41
N ILE A 12 1.21 -17.82 -7.17
CA ILE A 12 0.93 -16.86 -6.09
C ILE A 12 1.11 -17.50 -4.71
N SER A 13 0.66 -18.74 -4.50
CA SER A 13 0.83 -19.43 -3.21
C SER A 13 2.29 -19.63 -2.83
N GLU A 14 3.14 -20.02 -3.77
CA GLU A 14 4.58 -20.26 -3.52
C GLU A 14 5.34 -18.96 -3.21
N ARG A 15 4.85 -17.82 -3.70
CA ARG A 15 5.43 -16.49 -3.50
C ARG A 15 4.86 -15.74 -2.28
N SER A 16 3.90 -16.35 -1.59
CA SER A 16 3.18 -15.73 -0.48
C SER A 16 3.84 -16.00 0.85
N ILE A 17 4.03 -14.93 1.61
CA ILE A 17 4.60 -14.96 2.95
C ILE A 17 3.70 -14.22 3.93
N ARG A 18 3.74 -14.66 5.18
CA ARG A 18 3.13 -13.99 6.32
C ARG A 18 4.25 -13.38 7.16
N VAL A 19 4.07 -12.13 7.54
CA VAL A 19 5.08 -11.35 8.26
C VAL A 19 4.46 -10.87 9.56
N LEU A 20 5.04 -11.32 10.67
CA LEU A 20 4.71 -10.87 12.01
C LEU A 20 5.77 -9.86 12.47
N VAL A 21 5.32 -8.74 13.00
CA VAL A 21 6.18 -7.63 13.43
C VAL A 21 5.98 -7.39 14.92
N SER A 22 7.08 -7.40 15.68
CA SER A 22 7.11 -7.08 17.11
C SER A 22 8.20 -6.04 17.41
N PRO A 23 7.91 -4.92 18.08
CA PRO A 23 6.59 -4.49 18.55
C PRO A 23 5.65 -4.11 17.40
N THR A 24 4.35 -3.98 17.68
CA THR A 24 3.35 -3.68 16.65
C THR A 24 3.62 -2.31 16.00
N PRO A 25 3.70 -2.22 14.66
CA PRO A 25 3.93 -0.95 13.97
C PRO A 25 2.65 -0.12 13.95
N ILE A 26 2.65 0.96 14.72
CA ILE A 26 1.48 1.84 14.92
C ILE A 26 1.48 2.92 13.84
N THR A 27 2.64 3.51 13.55
CA THR A 27 2.73 4.64 12.62
C THR A 27 2.84 4.19 11.17
N PHE A 28 2.51 5.08 10.25
CA PHE A 28 2.68 4.81 8.81
C PHE A 28 4.15 4.63 8.44
N GLY A 29 5.05 5.42 9.02
CA GLY A 29 6.49 5.30 8.80
C GLY A 29 7.02 3.93 9.23
N GLU A 30 6.60 3.45 10.41
CA GLU A 30 6.94 2.10 10.89
C GLU A 30 6.42 1.02 9.94
N ARG A 31 5.17 1.12 9.47
CA ARG A 31 4.63 0.13 8.52
C ARG A 31 5.34 0.16 7.17
N ARG A 32 5.70 1.34 6.68
CA ARG A 32 6.46 1.50 5.43
C ARG A 32 7.89 0.97 5.57
N SER A 33 8.50 1.11 6.74
CA SER A 33 9.83 0.56 7.01
C SER A 33 9.85 -0.98 6.93
N VAL A 34 8.78 -1.67 7.38
CA VAL A 34 8.62 -3.12 7.18
C VAL A 34 8.71 -3.47 5.70
N LEU A 35 7.95 -2.76 4.86
CA LEU A 35 7.95 -2.99 3.42
C LEU A 35 9.33 -2.72 2.81
N GLN A 36 9.99 -1.63 3.21
CA GLN A 36 11.33 -1.31 2.73
C GLN A 36 12.35 -2.39 3.09
N VAL A 37 12.27 -2.99 4.27
CA VAL A 37 13.14 -4.11 4.67
C VAL A 37 12.88 -5.32 3.79
N LEU A 38 11.62 -5.65 3.49
CA LEU A 38 11.29 -6.76 2.59
C LEU A 38 11.79 -6.49 1.15
N GLU A 39 11.65 -5.25 0.67
CA GLU A 39 12.10 -4.82 -0.65
C GLU A 39 13.62 -4.93 -0.84
N GLN A 40 14.41 -4.88 0.23
CA GLN A 40 15.87 -5.10 0.15
C GLN A 40 16.24 -6.51 -0.32
N TYR A 41 15.37 -7.50 -0.11
CA TYR A 41 15.58 -8.89 -0.55
C TYR A 41 15.03 -9.14 -1.96
N GLY A 42 14.08 -8.32 -2.40
CA GLY A 42 13.52 -8.36 -3.75
C GLY A 42 12.19 -7.63 -3.86
N PRO A 43 11.71 -7.40 -5.10
CA PRO A 43 10.48 -6.65 -5.33
C PRO A 43 9.25 -7.35 -4.76
N VAL A 44 8.41 -6.57 -4.07
CA VAL A 44 7.14 -7.00 -3.48
C VAL A 44 5.99 -6.55 -4.37
N GLU A 45 5.10 -7.48 -4.76
CA GLU A 45 3.91 -7.17 -5.56
C GLU A 45 2.75 -6.68 -4.69
N VAL A 46 2.56 -7.32 -3.54
CA VAL A 46 1.45 -7.01 -2.63
C VAL A 46 1.99 -6.95 -1.21
N PHE A 47 1.59 -5.91 -0.49
CA PHE A 47 1.80 -5.81 0.94
C PHE A 47 0.49 -5.37 1.59
N LYS A 48 -0.12 -6.28 2.34
CA LYS A 48 -1.44 -6.06 2.94
C LYS A 48 -1.42 -6.43 4.41
N MET A 49 -1.95 -5.53 5.22
CA MET A 49 -2.19 -5.79 6.62
C MET A 49 -3.44 -6.68 6.82
N THR A 50 -3.35 -7.66 7.72
CA THR A 50 -4.46 -8.58 7.99
C THR A 50 -5.48 -7.92 8.92
N SER A 51 -6.77 -8.11 8.64
CA SER A 51 -7.86 -7.64 9.51
C SER A 51 -7.75 -8.25 10.91
N GLY A 52 -7.84 -7.41 11.94
CA GLY A 52 -7.87 -7.83 13.35
C GLY A 52 -6.52 -7.84 14.07
N TYR A 53 -5.37 -7.80 13.39
CA TYR A 53 -4.07 -7.72 14.07
C TYR A 53 -3.06 -6.84 13.33
N HIS A 54 -2.71 -5.71 13.95
CA HIS A 54 -1.89 -4.67 13.33
C HIS A 54 -0.39 -5.01 13.19
N GLY A 55 0.07 -6.07 13.85
CA GLY A 55 1.41 -6.62 13.69
C GLY A 55 1.52 -7.74 12.64
N ASN A 56 0.45 -8.05 11.89
CA ASN A 56 0.44 -9.17 10.97
C ASN A 56 0.12 -8.73 9.55
N PHE A 57 1.04 -9.04 8.65
CA PHE A 57 0.99 -8.69 7.25
C PHE A 57 1.04 -9.94 6.38
N VAL A 58 0.36 -9.87 5.24
CA VAL A 58 0.48 -10.83 4.16
C VAL A 58 1.14 -10.11 3.01
N SER A 59 2.22 -10.69 2.50
CA SER A 59 2.97 -10.15 1.39
C SER A 59 3.12 -11.19 0.29
N VAL A 60 3.08 -10.72 -0.96
CA VAL A 60 3.35 -11.52 -2.14
C VAL A 60 4.58 -10.94 -2.81
N THR A 61 5.63 -11.76 -2.90
CA THR A 61 6.86 -11.40 -3.60
C THR A 61 6.72 -11.62 -5.11
N ARG A 62 7.53 -10.94 -5.91
CA ARG A 62 7.54 -11.16 -7.37
C ARG A 62 8.07 -12.54 -7.75
N GLU A 63 9.01 -13.09 -6.98
CA GLU A 63 9.70 -14.35 -7.28
C GLU A 63 9.62 -15.32 -6.10
N ALA A 64 9.43 -16.62 -6.37
CA ALA A 64 9.29 -17.63 -5.32
C ALA A 64 10.59 -17.85 -4.55
N THR A 65 11.73 -17.71 -5.23
CA THR A 65 13.07 -17.74 -4.65
C THR A 65 13.24 -16.70 -3.55
N THR A 66 12.71 -15.48 -3.75
CA THR A 66 12.75 -14.40 -2.76
C THR A 66 11.93 -14.73 -1.53
N ALA A 67 10.74 -15.30 -1.70
CA ALA A 67 9.93 -15.78 -0.57
C ALA A 67 10.66 -16.84 0.26
N SER A 68 11.24 -17.86 -0.39
CA SER A 68 12.01 -18.91 0.30
C SER A 68 13.23 -18.35 1.03
N ARG A 69 13.95 -17.38 0.42
CA ARG A 69 15.09 -16.71 1.06
C ARG A 69 14.67 -15.89 2.29
N LEU A 70 13.57 -15.14 2.19
CA LEU A 70 13.05 -14.37 3.33
C LEU A 70 12.64 -15.26 4.49
N VAL A 71 12.03 -16.41 4.19
CA VAL A 71 11.71 -17.42 5.22
C VAL A 71 12.99 -18.01 5.82
N ALA A 72 14.02 -18.31 5.03
CA ALA A 72 15.29 -18.84 5.52
C ALA A 72 16.10 -17.84 6.35
N CYS A 73 15.99 -16.54 6.06
CA CYS A 73 16.64 -15.47 6.83
C CYS A 73 15.83 -15.03 8.06
N SER A 74 14.63 -15.58 8.27
CA SER A 74 13.81 -15.29 9.44
C SER A 74 14.45 -15.84 10.71
N PRO A 75 14.46 -15.10 11.84
CA PRO A 75 13.88 -13.77 12.04
C PRO A 75 14.82 -12.61 11.65
N LEU A 76 14.26 -11.52 11.12
CA LEU A 76 15.01 -10.31 10.76
C LEU A 76 14.82 -9.21 11.81
N THR A 77 15.89 -8.49 12.14
CA THR A 77 15.82 -7.35 13.07
C THR A 77 16.27 -6.09 12.36
N TYR A 78 15.51 -5.01 12.53
CA TYR A 78 15.83 -3.72 11.92
C TYR A 78 15.52 -2.55 12.84
N GLN A 79 16.13 -1.40 12.55
CA GLN A 79 15.93 -0.17 13.30
C GLN A 79 15.33 0.93 12.43
N VAL A 80 14.41 1.69 13.01
CA VAL A 80 13.78 2.86 12.39
C VAL A 80 14.17 4.11 13.19
N PRO A 81 14.69 5.16 12.55
CA PRO A 81 14.93 6.43 13.21
C PRO A 81 13.59 7.08 13.59
N VAL A 82 13.40 7.39 14.87
CA VAL A 82 12.22 8.14 15.33
C VAL A 82 12.49 9.62 15.13
N PRO A 83 11.67 10.34 14.33
CA PRO A 83 11.82 11.77 14.17
C PRO A 83 11.49 12.45 15.51
N ARG A 84 12.48 13.13 16.10
CA ARG A 84 12.21 14.02 17.24
C ARG A 84 11.51 15.26 16.72
N ILE A 85 10.25 15.44 17.11
CA ILE A 85 9.54 16.70 16.90
C ILE A 85 10.17 17.70 17.88
N LYS A 86 11.15 18.48 17.41
CA LYS A 86 11.61 19.66 18.15
C LYS A 86 10.53 20.73 17.98
N THR A 87 9.87 21.11 19.06
CA THR A 87 8.78 22.12 19.06
C THR A 87 9.29 23.55 18.85
N ASP A 88 10.61 23.73 18.74
CA ASP A 88 11.25 25.04 18.60
C ASP A 88 11.71 25.24 17.15
N ILE A 89 10.76 25.28 16.21
CA ILE A 89 11.05 25.65 14.82
C ILE A 89 11.03 27.18 14.75
N HIS A 90 12.20 27.80 14.88
CA HIS A 90 12.36 29.22 14.55
C HIS A 90 12.28 29.38 13.04
N THR A 91 11.35 30.19 12.56
CA THR A 91 11.05 30.48 11.13
C THR A 91 12.25 31.01 10.32
N ALA A 92 13.40 31.24 10.97
CA ALA A 92 14.65 31.71 10.38
C ALA A 92 15.60 30.57 9.94
N ASP A 93 15.32 29.30 10.27
CA ASP A 93 16.16 28.15 9.89
C ASP A 93 15.76 27.51 8.54
N LEU A 94 14.87 28.16 7.78
CA LEU A 94 14.55 27.80 6.39
C LEU A 94 15.60 28.35 5.40
N GLY A 95 16.87 28.32 5.79
CA GLY A 95 18.01 28.73 4.97
C GLY A 95 18.50 27.59 4.09
N ASP A 96 18.11 27.63 2.82
CA ASP A 96 18.82 27.26 1.58
C ASP A 96 20.01 26.27 1.55
N ASP A 97 20.11 25.23 2.38
CA ASP A 97 21.23 24.25 2.30
C ASP A 97 20.88 22.77 2.57
N GLU A 98 19.74 22.25 2.08
CA GLU A 98 19.51 20.79 2.04
C GLU A 98 19.09 20.29 0.64
N GLY A 99 20.01 20.42 -0.30
CA GLY A 99 19.98 19.68 -1.55
C GLY A 99 19.99 18.15 -1.30
N SER A 100 18.95 17.48 -1.77
CA SER A 100 18.97 16.08 -2.22
C SER A 100 19.12 14.92 -1.20
N ASN A 101 19.29 15.14 0.11
CA ASN A 101 19.53 14.02 1.05
C ASN A 101 18.46 13.75 2.13
N GLY A 102 17.48 14.65 2.33
CA GLY A 102 16.42 14.47 3.35
C GLY A 102 15.44 13.30 3.11
N PHE A 103 15.43 12.69 1.91
CA PHE A 103 14.62 11.50 1.62
C PHE A 103 15.26 10.18 2.06
N ASN A 104 16.58 10.16 2.33
CA ASN A 104 17.31 8.94 2.67
C ASN A 104 17.44 8.70 4.19
N THR A 105 17.10 9.70 5.01
CA THR A 105 17.18 9.64 6.48
C THR A 105 16.20 8.62 7.10
N TYR A 106 15.26 8.08 6.33
CA TYR A 106 14.25 7.12 6.79
C TYR A 106 14.52 5.67 6.39
N ARG A 107 15.67 5.37 5.75
CA ARG A 107 15.96 4.00 5.30
C ARG A 107 16.25 3.11 6.52
N PRO A 108 15.47 2.03 6.77
CA PRO A 108 15.73 1.12 7.88
C PRO A 108 17.02 0.34 7.64
N SER A 109 17.86 0.29 8.68
CA SER A 109 19.08 -0.52 8.69
C SER A 109 18.78 -1.88 9.29
N ILE A 110 19.18 -2.96 8.60
CA ILE A 110 19.06 -4.33 9.09
C ILE A 110 20.25 -4.62 10.00
N ILE A 111 19.97 -5.05 11.24
CA ILE A 111 21.01 -5.51 12.16
C ILE A 111 21.06 -7.03 12.03
N ASN A 112 22.04 -7.52 11.27
CA ASN A 112 22.36 -8.93 11.31
C ASN A 112 23.08 -9.23 12.63
N SER A 113 22.75 -10.35 13.26
CA SER A 113 23.36 -10.83 14.51
C SER A 113 24.89 -10.99 14.44
N SER A 114 25.48 -10.98 13.24
CA SER A 114 26.93 -10.97 13.02
C SER A 114 27.61 -9.62 13.29
N ASP A 115 26.87 -8.51 13.34
CA ASP A 115 27.41 -7.15 13.56
C ASP A 115 27.53 -6.79 15.06
N GLU A 116 26.80 -7.50 15.92
CA GLU A 116 26.88 -7.40 17.39
C GLU A 116 28.27 -7.78 17.92
N LEU A 117 28.97 -8.72 17.27
CA LEU A 117 30.33 -9.13 17.65
C LEU A 117 31.40 -8.12 17.21
N ARG A 118 31.13 -7.27 16.21
CA ARG A 118 32.08 -6.24 15.74
C ARG A 118 31.96 -4.92 16.49
N ARG A 119 30.79 -4.61 17.07
CA ARG A 119 30.60 -3.37 17.84
C ARG A 119 31.18 -3.43 19.26
N ARG A 120 31.42 -4.62 19.82
CA ARG A 120 31.97 -4.78 21.17
C ARG A 120 33.47 -4.42 21.29
N ASP A 121 34.22 -4.44 20.18
CA ASP A 121 35.66 -4.15 20.21
C ASP A 121 36.00 -2.67 19.91
N SER A 122 35.00 -1.80 19.73
CA SER A 122 35.21 -0.38 19.37
C SER A 122 34.81 0.62 20.47
N SER A 123 34.51 0.17 21.69
CA SER A 123 34.19 1.07 22.81
C SER A 123 35.45 1.58 23.52
N ALA A 124 36.22 2.42 22.83
CA ALA A 124 37.23 3.29 23.44
C ALA A 124 37.49 4.52 22.55
N SER A 125 36.51 5.42 22.45
CA SER A 125 36.79 6.85 22.28
C SER A 125 35.54 7.67 22.62
N GLU A 126 35.57 8.32 23.77
CA GLU A 126 34.66 9.40 24.14
C GLU A 126 34.90 10.63 23.25
N ASN A 127 33.81 11.39 23.06
CA ASN A 127 33.69 12.77 22.54
C ASN A 127 33.11 12.92 21.12
N GLY A 128 31.83 13.28 21.09
CA GLY A 128 31.09 13.70 19.89
C GLY A 128 29.59 13.66 20.13
N ALA A 129 29.05 14.64 20.85
CA ALA A 129 27.62 14.84 21.02
C ALA A 129 26.97 15.27 19.68
N GLY A 130 26.61 14.30 18.85
CA GLY A 130 25.63 14.47 17.77
C GLY A 130 24.24 14.01 18.24
N PRO A 131 23.13 14.54 17.70
CA PRO A 131 21.80 14.12 18.08
C PRO A 131 21.51 12.72 17.51
N SER A 132 21.93 11.67 18.22
CA SER A 132 21.45 10.32 17.95
C SER A 132 19.96 10.30 18.28
N GLY A 133 19.12 10.51 17.26
CA GLY A 133 17.67 10.34 17.38
C GLY A 133 17.36 8.96 17.95
N GLU A 134 16.34 8.87 18.79
CA GLU A 134 15.91 7.58 19.35
C GLU A 134 15.63 6.60 18.21
N GLN A 135 16.27 5.43 18.24
CA GLN A 135 16.07 4.38 17.25
C GLN A 135 15.14 3.33 17.83
N ARG A 136 14.05 3.03 17.12
CA ARG A 136 13.09 2.00 17.51
C ARG A 136 13.42 0.71 16.79
N GLN A 137 13.65 -0.36 17.54
CA GLN A 137 13.98 -1.68 17.01
C GLN A 137 12.71 -2.51 16.79
N PHE A 138 12.68 -3.22 15.66
CA PHE A 138 11.60 -4.13 15.28
C PHE A 138 12.17 -5.48 14.87
N LYS A 139 11.46 -6.54 15.24
CA LYS A 139 11.71 -7.93 14.86
C LYS A 139 10.62 -8.39 13.92
N LEU A 140 11.03 -8.99 12.81
CA LEU A 140 10.22 -9.58 11.76
C LEU A 140 10.34 -11.09 11.83
N GLU A 141 9.21 -11.77 12.00
CA GLU A 141 9.11 -13.22 11.87
C GLU A 141 8.34 -13.53 10.60
N ILE A 142 9.02 -14.20 9.67
CA ILE A 142 8.49 -14.47 8.34
C ILE A 142 8.20 -15.97 8.22
N PHE A 143 6.99 -16.28 7.76
CA PHE A 143 6.49 -17.64 7.57
C PHE A 143 5.96 -17.82 6.15
N PRO A 144 6.09 -19.02 5.55
CA PRO A 144 5.45 -19.31 4.28
C PRO A 144 3.92 -19.32 4.47
N ALA A 145 3.19 -18.78 3.49
CA ALA A 145 1.72 -18.72 3.53
C ALA A 145 1.08 -19.28 2.24
N PRO A 146 1.34 -20.55 1.88
CA PRO A 146 0.85 -21.14 0.64
C PRO A 146 -0.67 -21.40 0.66
N ASP A 147 -1.25 -21.54 1.84
CA ASP A 147 -2.67 -21.81 2.09
C ASP A 147 -3.53 -20.53 2.11
N TYR A 148 -2.90 -19.35 2.02
CA TYR A 148 -3.63 -18.09 2.06
C TYR A 148 -4.56 -17.94 0.85
N LYS A 149 -5.86 -17.84 1.13
CA LYS A 149 -6.92 -17.73 0.12
C LYS A 149 -7.02 -16.31 -0.46
N HIS A 150 -6.06 -15.93 -1.30
CA HIS A 150 -6.01 -14.60 -1.96
C HIS A 150 -7.32 -14.17 -2.58
N LYS A 151 -8.00 -15.08 -3.30
CA LYS A 151 -9.27 -14.78 -3.97
C LYS A 151 -10.37 -14.35 -2.99
N PHE A 152 -10.47 -15.04 -1.85
CA PHE A 152 -11.45 -14.73 -0.82
C PHE A 152 -11.07 -13.44 -0.09
N ALA A 153 -9.78 -13.24 0.20
CA ALA A 153 -9.31 -12.00 0.80
C ALA A 153 -9.49 -10.76 -0.09
N MET A 154 -9.55 -10.95 -1.42
CA MET A 154 -9.79 -9.89 -2.38
C MET A 154 -11.26 -9.67 -2.69
N SER A 155 -12.15 -10.66 -2.50
CA SER A 155 -13.57 -10.53 -2.91
C SER A 155 -14.32 -9.42 -2.19
N GLY A 156 -13.88 -9.05 -0.98
CA GLY A 156 -14.44 -7.89 -0.26
C GLY A 156 -13.92 -6.53 -0.74
N SER A 157 -12.96 -6.49 -1.66
CA SER A 157 -12.44 -5.23 -2.20
C SER A 157 -13.37 -4.68 -3.27
N PRO A 158 -13.68 -3.37 -3.26
CA PRO A 158 -14.43 -2.75 -4.34
C PRO A 158 -13.72 -2.87 -5.71
N LEU A 159 -12.39 -3.05 -5.69
CA LEU A 159 -11.56 -3.18 -6.89
C LEU A 159 -11.50 -4.61 -7.46
N TYR A 160 -12.03 -5.61 -6.76
CA TYR A 160 -12.00 -7.01 -7.23
C TYR A 160 -13.04 -7.28 -8.32
N HIS A 161 -14.11 -6.49 -8.35
CA HIS A 161 -15.17 -6.65 -9.33
C HIS A 161 -14.72 -6.14 -10.71
N SER A 162 -15.24 -6.76 -11.77
CA SER A 162 -15.06 -6.23 -13.11
C SER A 162 -15.64 -4.82 -13.21
N TRP A 163 -15.03 -3.97 -14.04
CA TRP A 163 -15.59 -2.66 -14.36
C TRP A 163 -17.08 -2.77 -14.75
N PRO A 164 -17.94 -1.84 -14.30
CA PRO A 164 -19.37 -1.87 -14.59
C PRO A 164 -19.65 -2.02 -16.09
N GLU A 165 -20.67 -2.81 -16.46
CA GLU A 165 -20.99 -3.04 -17.87
C GLU A 165 -21.35 -1.73 -18.60
N ALA A 166 -21.88 -0.74 -17.87
CA ALA A 166 -22.13 0.61 -18.37
C ALA A 166 -20.89 1.25 -19.00
N TYR A 167 -19.69 1.00 -18.46
CA TYR A 167 -18.45 1.56 -19.00
C TYR A 167 -18.07 0.95 -20.36
N ARG A 168 -18.45 -0.31 -20.62
CA ARG A 168 -18.24 -0.94 -21.93
C ARG A 168 -19.12 -0.33 -23.01
N LYS A 169 -20.32 0.11 -22.63
CA LYS A 169 -21.33 0.67 -23.54
C LYS A 169 -21.19 2.18 -23.73
N ASN A 170 -20.63 2.88 -22.75
CA ASN A 170 -20.50 4.33 -22.77
C ASN A 170 -19.42 4.77 -23.78
N LYS A 171 -19.87 5.37 -24.89
CA LYS A 171 -19.03 5.96 -25.94
C LYS A 171 -19.09 7.49 -25.91
N SER A 172 -19.13 8.10 -24.72
CA SER A 172 -19.12 9.56 -24.62
C SER A 172 -17.87 10.15 -25.29
N PHE A 173 -18.02 11.34 -25.86
CA PHE A 173 -16.91 12.07 -26.48
C PHE A 173 -15.74 12.24 -25.50
N VAL A 174 -16.04 12.59 -24.25
CA VAL A 174 -15.04 12.73 -23.18
C VAL A 174 -14.29 11.43 -22.92
N ALA A 175 -14.99 10.29 -22.85
CA ALA A 175 -14.34 9.00 -22.64
C ALA A 175 -13.48 8.57 -23.84
N ALA A 176 -13.89 8.89 -25.06
CA ALA A 176 -13.09 8.62 -26.26
C ALA A 176 -11.81 9.46 -26.29
N THR A 177 -11.92 10.76 -26.00
CA THR A 177 -10.78 11.68 -25.94
C THR A 177 -9.79 11.26 -24.86
N LEU A 178 -10.26 10.87 -23.67
CA LEU A 178 -9.38 10.41 -22.59
C LEU A 178 -8.72 9.06 -22.90
N LYS A 179 -9.43 8.13 -23.56
CA LYS A 179 -8.79 6.88 -24.01
C LYS A 179 -7.62 7.12 -24.94
N GLN A 180 -7.62 8.22 -25.71
CA GLN A 180 -6.53 8.57 -26.60
C GLN A 180 -5.30 9.14 -25.86
N SER A 181 -5.51 9.84 -24.74
CA SER A 181 -4.42 10.45 -23.96
C SER A 181 -3.86 9.54 -22.87
N LEU A 182 -4.60 8.51 -22.46
CA LEU A 182 -4.21 7.63 -21.35
C LEU A 182 -3.23 6.53 -21.81
N PRO A 183 -2.20 6.21 -20.98
CA PRO A 183 -1.34 5.07 -21.25
C PRO A 183 -2.12 3.76 -21.12
N GLN A 184 -1.76 2.73 -21.90
CA GLN A 184 -2.40 1.41 -21.90
C GLN A 184 -2.06 0.63 -20.61
N THR A 185 -2.67 1.05 -19.51
CA THR A 185 -2.54 0.44 -18.18
C THR A 185 -3.89 -0.13 -17.74
N ILE A 186 -3.88 -0.98 -16.71
CA ILE A 186 -5.10 -1.57 -16.13
C ILE A 186 -6.06 -0.49 -15.59
N GLN A 187 -5.53 0.69 -15.23
CA GLN A 187 -6.32 1.81 -14.70
C GLN A 187 -6.94 2.67 -15.79
N ALA A 188 -6.46 2.57 -17.03
CA ALA A 188 -6.87 3.41 -18.15
C ALA A 188 -8.38 3.33 -18.42
N THR A 189 -8.98 2.15 -18.24
CA THR A 189 -10.43 1.97 -18.40
C THR A 189 -11.21 2.76 -17.35
N GLY A 190 -10.78 2.76 -16.09
CA GLY A 190 -11.43 3.56 -15.04
C GLY A 190 -11.28 5.05 -15.28
N LEU A 191 -10.06 5.49 -15.59
CA LEU A 191 -9.73 6.89 -15.84
C LEU A 191 -10.43 7.46 -17.08
N ALA A 192 -10.62 6.65 -18.12
CA ALA A 192 -11.41 7.05 -19.28
C ALA A 192 -12.87 7.36 -18.93
N HIS A 193 -13.42 6.68 -17.92
CA HIS A 193 -14.79 6.83 -17.46
C HIS A 193 -14.86 7.61 -16.13
N TRP A 194 -14.02 8.65 -16.00
CA TRP A 194 -13.92 9.51 -14.81
C TRP A 194 -15.22 10.23 -14.44
N LEU A 195 -16.06 10.55 -15.41
CA LEU A 195 -17.41 11.07 -15.18
C LEU A 195 -18.32 9.88 -14.86
N PRO A 196 -18.83 9.77 -13.62
CA PRO A 196 -19.83 8.78 -13.29
C PRO A 196 -21.13 9.19 -13.99
N ASP A 197 -21.31 8.74 -15.22
CA ASP A 197 -22.65 8.57 -15.76
C ASP A 197 -23.17 7.26 -15.13
N THR A 198 -23.50 7.32 -13.84
CA THR A 198 -23.98 6.20 -13.02
C THR A 198 -25.39 5.84 -13.45
N GLY A 199 -25.54 5.36 -14.68
CA GLY A 199 -26.77 4.69 -15.13
C GLY A 199 -28.08 5.48 -14.92
N ALA A 200 -28.07 6.79 -14.66
CA ALA A 200 -29.30 7.59 -14.54
C ALA A 200 -30.12 7.47 -15.83
N ASN A 201 -29.44 7.24 -16.95
CA ASN A 201 -30.06 7.07 -18.27
C ASN A 201 -30.60 5.64 -18.53
N ASN A 202 -30.18 4.64 -17.73
CA ASN A 202 -30.67 3.25 -17.77
C ASN A 202 -31.33 2.83 -16.47
N ALA A 203 -31.75 3.80 -15.67
CA ALA A 203 -32.54 3.54 -14.51
C ALA A 203 -33.84 2.86 -14.98
N SER A 204 -34.13 1.68 -14.44
CA SER A 204 -35.35 0.93 -14.69
C SER A 204 -36.55 1.90 -14.66
N LYS A 205 -37.63 1.62 -15.41
CA LYS A 205 -38.83 2.49 -15.51
C LYS A 205 -39.32 3.14 -14.19
N THR A 206 -38.97 2.55 -13.05
CA THR A 206 -39.15 3.07 -11.69
C THR A 206 -38.47 4.42 -11.42
N ASP A 207 -37.28 4.68 -11.95
CA ASP A 207 -36.48 5.86 -11.55
C ASP A 207 -36.85 7.13 -12.33
N ARG A 208 -37.37 7.00 -13.56
CA ARG A 208 -37.96 8.15 -14.26
C ARG A 208 -39.18 8.72 -13.52
N LYS A 209 -39.89 7.88 -12.75
CA LYS A 209 -41.04 8.29 -11.96
C LYS A 209 -40.60 9.02 -10.69
N SER A 210 -39.55 8.54 -10.00
CA SER A 210 -38.98 9.23 -8.83
C SER A 210 -38.38 10.58 -9.23
N GLU A 211 -37.67 10.65 -10.34
CA GLU A 211 -37.08 11.89 -10.88
C GLU A 211 -38.16 12.92 -11.27
N ARG A 212 -39.24 12.51 -11.97
CA ARG A 212 -40.38 13.40 -12.25
C ARG A 212 -41.05 13.92 -10.99
N LEU A 213 -41.10 13.12 -9.92
CA LEU A 213 -41.72 13.52 -8.66
C LEU A 213 -40.81 14.49 -7.89
N GLN A 214 -39.49 14.29 -7.91
CA GLN A 214 -38.52 15.23 -7.35
C GLN A 214 -38.54 16.57 -8.10
N LEU A 215 -38.55 16.57 -9.43
CA LEU A 215 -38.66 17.81 -10.22
C LEU A 215 -39.99 18.53 -9.96
N LYS A 216 -41.08 17.79 -9.73
CA LYS A 216 -42.37 18.37 -9.36
C LYS A 216 -42.36 19.02 -7.96
N SER A 217 -41.60 18.51 -7.00
CA SER A 217 -41.49 19.13 -5.69
C SER A 217 -40.65 20.41 -5.71
N TRP A 218 -39.84 20.59 -6.76
CA TRP A 218 -39.02 21.79 -6.98
C TRP A 218 -39.75 22.88 -7.78
N LEU A 219 -41.01 22.66 -8.15
CA LEU A 219 -41.83 23.70 -8.76
C LEU A 219 -42.14 24.80 -7.72
N PRO A 220 -41.99 26.09 -8.06
CA PRO A 220 -42.23 27.21 -7.14
C PRO A 220 -43.63 27.17 -6.51
N SER A 221 -44.61 26.61 -7.22
CA SER A 221 -46.00 26.43 -6.76
C SER A 221 -46.14 25.46 -5.57
N LYS A 222 -45.14 24.61 -5.29
CA LYS A 222 -45.18 23.57 -4.25
C LYS A 222 -44.11 23.72 -3.18
N MET A 223 -43.23 24.73 -3.28
CA MET A 223 -42.31 25.09 -2.22
C MET A 223 -43.10 25.73 -1.08
N LYS A 224 -43.20 25.05 0.07
CA LYS A 224 -43.69 25.68 1.30
C LYS A 224 -42.59 26.61 1.81
N VAL A 225 -42.96 27.87 2.05
CA VAL A 225 -42.15 28.85 2.80
C VAL A 225 -42.22 28.50 4.29
#